data_AF-A0A6A5XIN7-F1
#
_entry.id   AF-A0A6A5XIN7-F1
#
_cell.length_a   1.000
_cell.length_b   1.000
_cell.length_c   1.000
_cell.angle_alpha   90.00
_cell.angle_beta   90.00
_cell.angle_gamma   90.00
#
_symmetry.space_group_name_H-M   'P 1'
#
loop_
_entity.id
_entity.type
_entity.pdbx_description
1 polymer ?
#
loop_
_entity_poly.entity_id
_entity_poly.type
_entity_poly.pdbx_seq_one_letter_code
_entity_poly.pdbx_strand_id
1 'polypeptide(L)'
;MKHPALPSFVCRSHNRFAPSIALWQYYVLPNQRNGFQPRWSSTSTAAVVDTPTTPGSSVDDVFPSIVTDDPIQPLEDSTRESGNANQEESRTVKNVVKTRKGKSELRLRPAEEARNKQSNYVERLPKNGKGKAVKYTKIDQHDHAFSKKVPWHTHPSDRVDAMERLTIEMVRFSRYARPNGVESFARKRLIRMMRTHVKKAIPNADIEVFGSEQTGLALALSDIDILLKIEGLRGHNEDGTISRTAKAREEMNGHLKVLRRHLRESHQYDPCNIYWSRFPLLDTTHITTGLNIQLVIGNINRPSEDLIRSYLTEFPYLHELWPIIKTTFEFRDMMDVRKGGITSYPLFMMTVAALRHTPPETPTAGAALLQFLKFWGRFDTAKHGLSIDPPEYFDKSQVLPLSEVNSATIENQGFNPTHLLCLRDPADPTNDLGRRATLIKHFQATCQGLYVSMRRRLETNGDDSLTSPLVGAVHVLNADRRARLLSAGYWANGHLKAAGGAAGGDDSGEKLSFRKISVD
;
A
#
# COMPACT_ATOMS: atom_id res chain seq x y z
N MET A 1 9.39 27.55 -49.83
CA MET A 1 8.64 28.28 -48.79
C MET A 1 9.36 28.08 -47.46
N LYS A 2 9.56 29.15 -46.67
CA LYS A 2 10.26 29.09 -45.37
C LYS A 2 9.22 29.11 -44.24
N HIS A 3 9.32 28.19 -43.28
CA HIS A 3 8.58 28.29 -42.02
C HIS A 3 9.32 29.24 -41.06
N PRO A 4 8.64 30.23 -40.42
CA PRO A 4 9.28 31.13 -39.47
C PRO A 4 9.45 30.46 -38.09
N ALA A 5 10.56 30.75 -37.43
CA ALA A 5 10.81 30.38 -36.05
C ALA A 5 10.01 31.28 -35.07
N LEU A 6 9.64 30.72 -33.92
CA LEU A 6 9.06 31.49 -32.80
C LEU A 6 10.15 31.90 -31.79
N PRO A 7 10.05 33.10 -31.19
CA PRO A 7 11.13 33.71 -30.41
C PRO A 7 11.30 33.12 -29.00
N SER A 8 12.53 33.17 -28.49
CA SER A 8 12.85 32.89 -27.10
C SER A 8 12.52 34.08 -26.20
N PHE A 9 11.87 33.82 -25.07
CA PHE A 9 11.67 34.81 -24.01
C PHE A 9 12.32 34.34 -22.71
N VAL A 10 13.45 34.97 -22.37
CA VAL A 10 14.11 34.85 -21.07
C VAL A 10 13.41 35.79 -20.09
N CYS A 11 12.93 35.27 -18.96
CA CYS A 11 12.35 36.09 -17.89
C CYS A 11 13.28 36.16 -16.67
N ARG A 12 13.85 37.35 -16.42
CA ARG A 12 14.67 37.67 -15.25
C ARG A 12 13.82 38.34 -14.17
N SER A 13 13.53 37.67 -13.05
CA SER A 13 12.84 38.31 -11.90
C SER A 13 13.46 37.89 -10.56
N HIS A 14 13.87 38.87 -9.75
CA HIS A 14 14.56 38.68 -8.47
C HIS A 14 13.58 38.64 -7.28
N ASN A 15 13.72 37.64 -6.38
CA ASN A 15 13.16 37.58 -5.01
C ASN A 15 11.62 37.70 -4.86
N ARG A 16 10.96 37.33 -3.74
CA ARG A 16 11.24 36.42 -2.60
C ARG A 16 9.85 35.86 -2.22
N PHE A 17 9.68 34.54 -2.05
CA PHE A 17 8.35 33.96 -1.79
C PHE A 17 8.07 33.87 -0.28
N ALA A 18 7.12 34.67 0.22
CA ALA A 18 6.56 34.52 1.56
C ALA A 18 5.30 33.65 1.49
N PRO A 19 5.20 32.54 2.26
CA PRO A 19 3.98 31.74 2.32
C PRO A 19 2.83 32.55 2.92
N SER A 20 1.68 32.62 2.23
CA SER A 20 0.55 33.44 2.64
C SER A 20 -0.20 32.84 3.85
N ILE A 21 -0.63 33.74 4.75
CA ILE A 21 -1.40 33.47 5.98
C ILE A 21 -2.62 32.54 5.79
N ALA A 22 -3.20 32.53 4.58
CA ALA A 22 -4.31 31.64 4.20
C ALA A 22 -4.00 30.13 4.39
N LEU A 23 -2.71 29.72 4.31
CA LEU A 23 -2.29 28.34 4.57
C LEU A 23 -2.32 27.95 6.05
N TRP A 24 -2.37 28.91 6.98
CA TRP A 24 -2.38 28.61 8.41
C TRP A 24 -3.82 28.45 8.94
N GLN A 25 -4.72 29.35 8.54
CA GLN A 25 -6.14 29.32 8.96
C GLN A 25 -6.90 28.07 8.50
N TYR A 26 -6.54 27.45 7.36
CA TYR A 26 -7.23 26.29 6.81
C TYR A 26 -6.75 24.92 7.34
N TYR A 27 -5.60 24.85 8.00
CA TYR A 27 -4.93 23.57 8.31
C TYR A 27 -4.60 23.35 9.80
N VAL A 28 -4.77 24.35 10.68
CA VAL A 28 -4.26 24.30 12.07
C VAL A 28 -5.34 24.37 13.17
N LEU A 29 -6.58 24.80 12.88
CA LEU A 29 -7.63 24.97 13.90
C LEU A 29 -8.93 24.22 13.60
N PRO A 30 -9.49 23.57 14.63
CA PRO A 30 -10.94 23.48 14.82
C PRO A 30 -11.35 23.97 16.22
N ASN A 31 -11.74 25.25 16.32
CA ASN A 31 -12.81 25.79 17.18
C ASN A 31 -12.58 27.27 17.53
N GLN A 32 -13.31 28.18 16.87
CA GLN A 32 -14.03 29.25 17.56
C GLN A 32 -15.35 29.52 16.81
N ARG A 33 -16.46 29.50 17.55
CA ARG A 33 -17.73 30.08 17.11
C ARG A 33 -17.70 31.58 17.41
N ASN A 34 -17.83 32.43 16.39
CA ASN A 34 -18.85 33.48 16.30
C ASN A 34 -18.56 34.38 15.09
N GLY A 35 -19.63 34.89 14.48
CA GLY A 35 -19.52 35.67 13.25
C GLY A 35 -19.28 37.16 13.51
N PHE A 36 -18.36 37.74 12.73
CA PHE A 36 -18.39 39.14 12.29
C PHE A 36 -17.62 39.22 10.96
N GLN A 37 -18.21 39.79 9.92
CA GLN A 37 -17.43 40.24 8.75
C GLN A 37 -16.81 41.60 9.06
N PRO A 38 -15.59 41.87 8.56
CA PRO A 38 -15.44 43.12 7.82
C PRO A 38 -14.58 43.05 6.55
N ARG A 39 -15.14 43.66 5.51
CA ARG A 39 -14.55 44.54 4.49
C ARG A 39 -13.02 44.76 4.50
N TRP A 40 -12.40 44.68 3.32
CA TRP A 40 -11.00 45.01 3.07
C TRP A 40 -10.75 46.53 3.02
N SER A 41 -9.63 46.98 3.58
CA SER A 41 -8.95 48.23 3.20
C SER A 41 -7.47 48.22 3.61
N SER A 42 -6.61 48.73 2.73
CA SER A 42 -5.16 48.89 2.90
C SER A 42 -4.79 49.88 4.01
N THR A 43 -3.56 49.82 4.56
CA THR A 43 -2.43 50.80 4.41
C THR A 43 -1.29 50.39 5.38
N SER A 44 -0.25 51.21 5.59
CA SER A 44 1.15 50.85 5.89
C SER A 44 1.69 51.12 7.32
N THR A 45 2.95 50.70 7.53
CA THR A 45 4.04 51.32 8.35
C THR A 45 4.16 51.10 9.88
N ALA A 46 5.33 50.53 10.28
CA ALA A 46 6.16 50.77 11.50
C ALA A 46 5.56 50.58 12.93
N ALA A 47 6.30 50.37 14.03
CA ALA A 47 7.61 49.75 14.37
C ALA A 47 7.74 49.73 15.94
N VAL A 48 8.77 49.09 16.54
CA VAL A 48 9.26 49.29 17.95
C VAL A 48 8.34 48.74 19.09
N VAL A 49 8.74 48.18 20.25
CA VAL A 49 9.99 47.61 20.85
C VAL A 49 9.62 46.76 22.13
N ASP A 50 10.55 45.91 22.60
CA ASP A 50 10.73 45.30 23.95
C ASP A 50 9.90 44.14 24.56
N THR A 51 10.64 43.39 25.38
CA THR A 51 10.36 42.21 26.24
C THR A 51 10.39 42.64 27.74
N PRO A 52 10.58 41.76 28.76
CA PRO A 52 10.10 40.39 29.05
C PRO A 52 9.44 40.25 30.46
N THR A 53 8.74 39.14 30.76
CA THR A 53 8.90 38.40 32.06
C THR A 53 8.28 37.00 32.09
N THR A 54 8.82 36.14 32.96
CA THR A 54 8.51 34.72 33.29
C THR A 54 8.15 34.61 34.80
N PRO A 55 8.09 33.44 35.49
CA PRO A 55 7.41 32.15 35.26
C PRO A 55 6.66 31.59 36.53
N GLY A 56 6.13 30.35 36.47
CA GLY A 56 5.78 29.48 37.63
C GLY A 56 4.83 28.33 37.22
N SER A 57 5.12 27.02 37.36
CA SER A 57 5.27 26.14 38.56
C SER A 57 3.95 25.90 39.32
N SER A 58 3.53 24.69 39.76
CA SER A 58 4.04 23.30 39.67
C SER A 58 3.12 22.35 40.50
N VAL A 59 3.15 21.01 40.27
CA VAL A 59 2.77 19.87 41.18
C VAL A 59 1.34 19.81 41.81
N ASP A 60 0.77 18.73 42.38
CA ASP A 60 1.21 17.34 42.72
C ASP A 60 0.02 16.31 42.77
N ASP A 61 0.33 15.02 42.99
CA ASP A 61 -0.58 13.84 43.16
C ASP A 61 -1.52 13.83 44.39
N VAL A 62 -2.60 13.01 44.38
CA VAL A 62 -3.11 12.20 45.53
C VAL A 62 -3.96 10.97 45.05
N PHE A 63 -3.71 9.78 45.63
CA PHE A 63 -4.61 8.60 45.69
C PHE A 63 -4.82 8.19 47.17
N PRO A 64 -6.03 7.71 47.58
CA PRO A 64 -6.18 6.36 48.20
C PRO A 64 -7.60 5.70 48.05
N SER A 65 -7.98 4.52 48.58
CA SER A 65 -7.33 3.18 48.70
C SER A 65 -8.27 2.11 49.34
N ILE A 66 -8.39 0.90 48.73
CA ILE A 66 -8.75 -0.42 49.37
C ILE A 66 -10.24 -0.61 49.79
N VAL A 67 -10.92 -1.78 49.63
CA VAL A 67 -11.12 -2.92 50.58
C VAL A 67 -12.04 -4.00 49.90
N THR A 68 -11.54 -5.17 49.45
CA THR A 68 -11.60 -6.59 49.96
C THR A 68 -12.77 -7.54 49.55
N ASP A 69 -12.37 -8.75 49.11
CA ASP A 69 -12.90 -10.14 49.34
C ASP A 69 -14.22 -10.69 48.75
N ASP A 70 -14.04 -11.62 47.77
CA ASP A 70 -14.57 -13.01 47.56
C ASP A 70 -15.64 -13.66 48.48
N PRO A 71 -16.25 -14.82 48.12
CA PRO A 71 -16.51 -15.46 46.81
C PRO A 71 -17.97 -16.02 46.66
N ILE A 72 -18.28 -16.82 45.62
CA ILE A 72 -19.15 -18.06 45.58
C ILE A 72 -19.72 -18.35 44.16
N GLN A 73 -19.58 -19.61 43.72
CA GLN A 73 -20.37 -20.35 42.71
C GLN A 73 -20.98 -21.59 43.43
N PRO A 74 -21.95 -22.40 42.89
CA PRO A 74 -22.32 -22.63 41.48
C PRO A 74 -23.86 -22.80 41.25
N LEU A 75 -24.24 -23.65 40.25
CA LEU A 75 -25.57 -24.19 39.87
C LEU A 75 -26.24 -23.53 38.64
N GLU A 76 -26.94 -24.25 37.75
CA GLU A 76 -26.78 -25.63 37.26
C GLU A 76 -27.51 -25.78 35.91
N ASP A 77 -27.36 -26.93 35.25
CA ASP A 77 -27.88 -27.24 33.91
C ASP A 77 -29.39 -27.54 33.91
N SER A 78 -30.11 -27.16 32.84
CA SER A 78 -31.37 -27.83 32.46
C SER A 78 -31.71 -27.62 30.99
N THR A 79 -32.30 -28.66 30.39
CA THR A 79 -32.44 -28.81 28.93
C THR A 79 -33.89 -29.04 28.53
N ARG A 80 -34.22 -28.66 27.27
CA ARG A 80 -35.46 -29.04 26.52
C ARG A 80 -36.75 -28.41 27.09
N GLU A 81 -37.88 -28.35 26.38
CA GLU A 81 -38.28 -29.02 25.12
C GLU A 81 -39.25 -28.17 24.26
N SER A 82 -39.68 -28.74 23.13
CA SER A 82 -40.51 -28.13 22.08
C SER A 82 -41.99 -27.88 22.44
N GLY A 83 -42.61 -26.86 21.82
CA GLY A 83 -44.05 -26.64 21.80
C GLY A 83 -44.51 -26.01 20.47
N ASN A 84 -45.62 -26.48 19.91
CA ASN A 84 -46.00 -26.26 18.50
C ASN A 84 -47.10 -25.21 18.31
N ALA A 85 -47.09 -24.57 17.13
CA ALA A 85 -48.19 -23.96 16.36
C ALA A 85 -49.42 -23.29 17.05
N ASN A 86 -49.79 -22.11 16.52
CA ASN A 86 -51.18 -21.88 16.08
C ASN A 86 -51.22 -20.90 14.88
N GLN A 87 -52.20 -21.11 14.00
CA GLN A 87 -52.47 -20.31 12.79
C GLN A 87 -53.71 -19.44 12.99
N GLU A 88 -53.73 -18.25 12.37
CA GLU A 88 -54.91 -17.48 11.91
C GLU A 88 -54.37 -16.24 11.16
N GLU A 89 -54.93 -15.70 10.08
CA GLU A 89 -56.01 -16.16 9.20
C GLU A 89 -55.82 -15.53 7.79
N SER A 90 -56.44 -16.07 6.73
CA SER A 90 -56.26 -15.59 5.35
C SER A 90 -57.32 -14.58 4.88
N ARG A 91 -56.93 -13.66 3.97
CA ARG A 91 -57.89 -12.97 3.07
C ARG A 91 -57.48 -13.05 1.60
N THR A 92 -58.29 -13.80 0.86
CA THR A 92 -58.28 -14.04 -0.61
C THR A 92 -59.35 -13.16 -1.27
N VAL A 93 -59.48 -12.92 -2.60
CA VAL A 93 -58.88 -13.44 -3.85
C VAL A 93 -58.89 -12.29 -4.90
N LYS A 94 -57.92 -12.20 -5.83
CA LYS A 94 -58.15 -12.22 -7.31
C LYS A 94 -56.91 -11.92 -8.19
N ASN A 95 -56.77 -12.75 -9.22
CA ASN A 95 -55.64 -12.81 -10.15
C ASN A 95 -55.70 -11.75 -11.26
N VAL A 96 -54.54 -11.28 -11.71
CA VAL A 96 -54.31 -10.93 -13.13
C VAL A 96 -52.95 -11.50 -13.56
N VAL A 97 -52.97 -12.57 -14.36
CA VAL A 97 -51.77 -13.07 -15.03
C VAL A 97 -51.44 -12.14 -16.21
N LYS A 98 -50.27 -11.49 -16.17
CA LYS A 98 -49.66 -10.88 -17.36
C LYS A 98 -48.21 -11.33 -17.50
N THR A 99 -47.97 -12.13 -18.52
CA THR A 99 -46.65 -12.63 -18.91
C THR A 99 -45.76 -11.49 -19.42
N ARG A 100 -44.60 -11.27 -18.77
CA ARG A 100 -43.48 -10.53 -19.36
C ARG A 100 -42.15 -11.19 -18.99
N LYS A 101 -41.34 -11.45 -20.03
CA LYS A 101 -39.93 -11.87 -19.90
C LYS A 101 -39.16 -10.81 -19.10
N GLY A 102 -38.48 -11.21 -18.04
CA GLY A 102 -37.61 -10.35 -17.24
C GLY A 102 -36.35 -11.11 -16.82
N LYS A 103 -35.17 -10.62 -17.25
CA LYS A 103 -33.88 -11.10 -16.74
C LYS A 103 -33.75 -10.69 -15.27
N SER A 104 -33.33 -11.61 -14.41
CA SER A 104 -33.03 -11.28 -13.01
C SER A 104 -31.67 -10.59 -12.91
N GLU A 105 -31.65 -9.26 -13.03
CA GLU A 105 -30.50 -8.47 -12.59
C GLU A 105 -30.41 -8.48 -11.06
N LEU A 106 -29.48 -9.28 -10.52
CA LEU A 106 -29.07 -9.14 -9.13
C LEU A 106 -28.30 -7.82 -8.98
N ARG A 107 -28.89 -6.85 -8.28
CA ARG A 107 -28.58 -5.43 -8.45
C ARG A 107 -27.37 -4.99 -7.59
N LEU A 108 -26.21 -4.81 -8.23
CA LEU A 108 -24.86 -4.55 -7.67
C LEU A 108 -24.64 -3.18 -6.95
N ARG A 109 -25.67 -2.59 -6.35
CA ARG A 109 -25.63 -1.17 -5.91
C ARG A 109 -24.48 -0.79 -4.94
N PRO A 110 -24.09 -1.60 -3.92
CA PRO A 110 -23.10 -1.15 -2.93
C PRO A 110 -21.70 -0.91 -3.50
N ALA A 111 -21.28 -1.70 -4.49
CA ALA A 111 -19.94 -1.59 -5.07
C ALA A 111 -19.80 -0.38 -6.01
N GLU A 112 -20.85 -0.06 -6.76
CA GLU A 112 -20.89 1.11 -7.63
C GLU A 112 -20.98 2.42 -6.83
N GLU A 113 -21.73 2.44 -5.73
CA GLU A 113 -21.81 3.58 -4.81
C GLU A 113 -20.47 3.85 -4.10
N ALA A 114 -19.79 2.80 -3.61
CA ALA A 114 -18.45 2.92 -3.01
C ALA A 114 -17.41 3.43 -4.04
N ARG A 115 -17.47 2.95 -5.28
CA ARG A 115 -16.59 3.36 -6.38
C ARG A 115 -16.88 4.79 -6.87
N ASN A 116 -18.14 5.23 -6.89
CA ASN A 116 -18.51 6.59 -7.27
C ASN A 116 -18.15 7.62 -6.18
N LYS A 117 -18.23 7.26 -4.89
CA LYS A 117 -17.66 8.06 -3.79
C LYS A 117 -16.14 8.27 -3.91
N GLN A 118 -15.44 7.42 -4.68
CA GLN A 118 -13.99 7.47 -4.88
C GLN A 118 -13.55 8.21 -6.17
N SER A 119 -14.48 8.89 -6.86
CA SER A 119 -14.18 9.66 -8.06
C SER A 119 -13.45 10.98 -7.74
N ASN A 120 -12.15 11.04 -8.03
CA ASN A 120 -11.34 12.24 -7.83
C ASN A 120 -11.71 13.35 -8.83
N TYR A 121 -12.23 14.47 -8.32
CA TYR A 121 -12.47 15.67 -9.12
C TYR A 121 -11.17 16.48 -9.30
N VAL A 122 -10.59 16.46 -10.51
CA VAL A 122 -9.37 17.24 -10.82
C VAL A 122 -9.74 18.60 -11.39
N GLU A 123 -9.89 19.59 -10.52
CA GLU A 123 -10.12 20.97 -10.93
C GLU A 123 -8.81 21.61 -11.43
N ARG A 124 -8.77 21.96 -12.72
CA ARG A 124 -7.59 22.59 -13.36
C ARG A 124 -7.63 24.10 -13.18
N LEU A 125 -6.78 24.65 -12.31
CA LEU A 125 -6.48 26.08 -12.31
C LEU A 125 -5.67 26.49 -13.57
N PRO A 126 -5.72 27.77 -14.01
CA PRO A 126 -5.13 28.21 -15.27
C PRO A 126 -3.61 28.05 -15.33
N LYS A 127 -3.10 27.75 -16.53
CA LYS A 127 -1.66 27.53 -16.78
C LYS A 127 -0.85 28.82 -16.82
N ASN A 128 -0.47 29.36 -15.66
CA ASN A 128 0.67 30.29 -15.56
C ASN A 128 1.82 29.61 -14.80
N GLY A 129 3.01 29.60 -15.39
CA GLY A 129 4.05 28.61 -15.10
C GLY A 129 4.72 28.74 -13.72
N LYS A 130 4.57 27.69 -12.91
CA LYS A 130 5.51 27.14 -11.90
C LYS A 130 5.01 25.74 -11.51
N GLY A 131 5.84 24.95 -10.80
CA GLY A 131 5.64 23.50 -10.61
C GLY A 131 4.24 23.07 -10.13
N LYS A 132 3.75 21.92 -10.63
CA LYS A 132 2.39 21.42 -10.37
C LYS A 132 2.17 21.09 -8.87
N ALA A 133 1.49 21.98 -8.15
CA ALA A 133 0.84 21.63 -6.90
C ALA A 133 -0.44 20.82 -7.21
N VAL A 134 -0.47 19.54 -6.81
CA VAL A 134 -1.68 18.71 -6.91
C VAL A 134 -2.52 18.97 -5.67
N LYS A 135 -3.74 19.50 -5.85
CA LYS A 135 -4.71 19.68 -4.78
C LYS A 135 -5.36 18.32 -4.48
N TYR A 136 -4.78 17.56 -3.56
CA TYR A 136 -5.42 16.36 -3.02
C TYR A 136 -6.62 16.76 -2.15
N THR A 137 -7.83 16.42 -2.58
CA THR A 137 -9.04 16.51 -1.75
C THR A 137 -8.99 15.48 -0.63
N LYS A 138 -9.56 15.82 0.53
CA LYS A 138 -9.86 14.86 1.60
C LYS A 138 -10.67 13.70 1.00
N ILE A 139 -10.20 12.47 1.16
CA ILE A 139 -11.13 11.34 1.25
C ILE A 139 -11.88 11.55 2.56
N ASP A 140 -13.19 11.73 2.50
CA ASP A 140 -13.98 11.90 3.71
C ASP A 140 -14.09 10.55 4.41
N GLN A 141 -13.37 10.39 5.53
CA GLN A 141 -13.21 9.10 6.23
C GLN A 141 -14.42 8.75 7.12
N HIS A 142 -15.52 9.50 7.02
CA HIS A 142 -16.73 9.34 7.81
C HIS A 142 -17.79 8.48 7.11
N ASP A 143 -17.48 7.20 6.88
CA ASP A 143 -18.50 6.15 6.93
C ASP A 143 -18.19 5.25 8.15
N HIS A 144 -18.65 5.71 9.32
CA HIS A 144 -18.62 4.95 10.57
C HIS A 144 -19.37 3.59 10.48
N ALA A 145 -20.15 3.37 9.42
CA ALA A 145 -20.90 2.15 9.19
C ALA A 145 -20.05 0.91 8.83
N PHE A 146 -18.75 1.07 8.50
CA PHE A 146 -17.89 -0.05 8.08
C PHE A 146 -17.04 -0.68 9.20
N SER A 147 -16.82 0.02 10.32
CA SER A 147 -15.86 -0.37 11.37
C SER A 147 -16.14 -1.73 12.03
N LYS A 148 -17.41 -2.08 12.24
CA LYS A 148 -17.83 -3.33 12.89
C LYS A 148 -18.01 -4.52 11.92
N LYS A 149 -17.77 -4.33 10.62
CA LYS A 149 -18.06 -5.34 9.57
C LYS A 149 -16.81 -5.84 8.82
N VAL A 150 -15.61 -5.52 9.29
CA VAL A 150 -14.37 -5.97 8.65
C VAL A 150 -14.10 -7.46 8.93
N PRO A 151 -13.63 -8.27 7.96
CA PRO A 151 -13.40 -9.72 8.12
C PRO A 151 -12.37 -10.14 9.19
N TRP A 152 -11.62 -9.20 9.76
CA TRP A 152 -10.55 -9.43 10.72
C TRP A 152 -10.81 -8.81 12.11
N HIS A 153 -12.04 -8.35 12.35
CA HIS A 153 -12.43 -7.71 13.59
C HIS A 153 -12.24 -8.64 14.81
N THR A 154 -11.87 -8.08 15.97
CA THR A 154 -11.88 -8.77 17.28
C THR A 154 -13.30 -8.82 17.85
N HIS A 155 -13.66 -9.88 18.59
CA HIS A 155 -15.00 -9.94 19.18
C HIS A 155 -15.03 -9.20 20.53
N PRO A 156 -16.13 -8.50 20.88
CA PRO A 156 -16.23 -7.80 22.17
C PRO A 156 -16.12 -8.71 23.41
N SER A 157 -16.31 -10.02 23.25
CA SER A 157 -16.07 -11.06 24.25
C SER A 157 -14.62 -11.16 24.70
N ASP A 158 -13.66 -10.71 23.89
CA ASP A 158 -12.25 -11.10 24.02
C ASP A 158 -11.56 -10.48 25.27
N ARG A 159 -12.15 -9.46 25.91
CA ARG A 159 -11.68 -8.80 27.18
C ARG A 159 -10.17 -8.48 27.26
N VAL A 160 -9.52 -8.27 26.12
CA VAL A 160 -8.09 -7.93 25.98
C VAL A 160 -7.82 -6.43 26.10
N ASP A 161 -6.58 -6.09 26.48
CA ASP A 161 -6.08 -4.71 26.41
C ASP A 161 -6.14 -4.15 24.98
N ALA A 162 -6.22 -2.82 24.83
CA ALA A 162 -6.31 -2.15 23.55
C ALA A 162 -5.11 -2.43 22.62
N MET A 163 -3.88 -2.55 23.15
CA MET A 163 -2.67 -2.86 22.37
C MET A 163 -2.65 -4.32 21.91
N GLU A 164 -3.06 -5.23 22.78
CA GLU A 164 -3.20 -6.65 22.45
C GLU A 164 -4.28 -6.84 21.38
N ARG A 165 -5.44 -6.20 21.56
CA ARG A 165 -6.54 -6.16 20.58
C ARG A 165 -6.11 -5.63 19.22
N LEU A 166 -5.34 -4.53 19.19
CA LEU A 166 -4.74 -4.02 17.95
C LEU A 166 -3.84 -5.07 17.30
N THR A 167 -2.99 -5.73 18.08
CA THR A 167 -2.08 -6.78 17.60
C THR A 167 -2.85 -7.97 17.04
N ILE A 168 -3.94 -8.41 17.70
CA ILE A 168 -4.84 -9.47 17.21
C ILE A 168 -5.51 -9.06 15.90
N GLU A 169 -6.06 -7.85 15.77
CA GLU A 169 -6.61 -7.37 14.50
C GLU A 169 -5.56 -7.32 13.39
N MET A 170 -4.31 -6.95 13.69
CA MET A 170 -3.22 -6.96 12.71
C MET A 170 -2.83 -8.38 12.26
N VAL A 171 -2.79 -9.36 13.17
CA VAL A 171 -2.61 -10.79 12.84
C VAL A 171 -3.75 -11.28 11.94
N ARG A 172 -5.01 -11.01 12.34
CA ARG A 172 -6.20 -11.38 11.56
C ARG A 172 -6.20 -10.70 10.18
N PHE A 173 -5.80 -9.43 10.09
CA PHE A 173 -5.66 -8.70 8.82
C PHE A 173 -4.54 -9.26 7.95
N SER A 174 -3.36 -9.59 8.50
CA SER A 174 -2.25 -10.19 7.74
C SER A 174 -2.68 -11.54 7.14
N ARG A 175 -3.31 -12.40 7.95
CA ARG A 175 -3.90 -13.67 7.48
C ARG A 175 -4.97 -13.45 6.40
N TYR A 176 -5.80 -12.41 6.53
CA TYR A 176 -6.74 -12.03 5.48
C TYR A 176 -6.00 -11.57 4.22
N ALA A 177 -5.05 -10.64 4.30
CA ALA A 177 -4.45 -9.97 3.15
C ALA A 177 -3.55 -10.89 2.31
N ARG A 178 -2.91 -11.88 2.93
CA ARG A 178 -2.09 -12.90 2.24
C ARG A 178 -2.95 -13.86 1.39
N PRO A 179 -2.40 -14.46 0.33
CA PRO A 179 -3.11 -15.47 -0.46
C PRO A 179 -3.36 -16.74 0.37
N ASN A 180 -4.59 -17.24 0.38
CA ASN A 180 -4.89 -18.57 0.92
C ASN A 180 -4.39 -19.70 -0.03
N GLY A 181 -4.60 -20.97 0.32
CA GLY A 181 -4.14 -22.10 -0.49
C GLY A 181 -4.70 -22.15 -1.92
N VAL A 182 -5.98 -21.78 -2.10
CA VAL A 182 -6.64 -21.76 -3.43
C VAL A 182 -6.14 -20.59 -4.28
N GLU A 183 -5.97 -19.42 -3.65
CA GLU A 183 -5.41 -18.23 -4.29
C GLU A 183 -3.94 -18.44 -4.68
N SER A 184 -3.14 -19.00 -3.78
CA SER A 184 -1.74 -19.38 -4.03
C SER A 184 -1.62 -20.40 -5.16
N PHE A 185 -2.53 -21.38 -5.21
CA PHE A 185 -2.58 -22.34 -6.30
C PHE A 185 -2.92 -21.67 -7.66
N ALA A 186 -3.86 -20.73 -7.68
CA ALA A 186 -4.17 -19.95 -8.88
C ALA A 186 -2.98 -19.10 -9.36
N ARG A 187 -2.27 -18.43 -8.42
CA ARG A 187 -1.03 -17.67 -8.69
C ARG A 187 0.07 -18.57 -9.27
N LYS A 188 0.36 -19.71 -8.62
CA LYS A 188 1.31 -20.72 -9.10
C LYS A 188 0.95 -21.26 -10.50
N ARG A 189 -0.34 -21.48 -10.81
CA ARG A 189 -0.78 -21.88 -12.16
C ARG A 189 -0.57 -20.79 -13.19
N LEU A 190 -0.86 -19.53 -12.86
CA LEU A 190 -0.66 -18.39 -13.76
C LEU A 190 0.82 -18.19 -14.11
N ILE A 191 1.72 -18.33 -13.14
CA ILE A 191 3.18 -18.32 -13.37
C ILE A 191 3.58 -19.41 -14.39
N ARG A 192 3.08 -20.65 -14.25
CA ARG A 192 3.34 -21.73 -15.21
C ARG A 192 2.79 -21.42 -16.60
N MET A 193 1.58 -20.87 -16.70
CA MET A 193 0.98 -20.45 -17.97
C MET A 193 1.84 -19.37 -18.66
N MET A 194 2.30 -18.37 -17.91
CA MET A 194 3.19 -17.33 -18.43
C MET A 194 4.53 -17.91 -18.91
N ARG A 195 5.12 -18.87 -18.18
CA ARG A 195 6.32 -19.61 -18.65
C ARG A 195 6.07 -20.31 -19.99
N THR A 196 4.91 -20.94 -20.17
CA THR A 196 4.53 -21.57 -21.45
C THR A 196 4.38 -20.54 -22.58
N HIS A 197 3.78 -19.37 -22.32
CA HIS A 197 3.69 -18.29 -23.30
C HIS A 197 5.06 -17.73 -23.69
N VAL A 198 5.94 -17.52 -22.70
CA VAL A 198 7.32 -17.06 -22.94
C VAL A 198 8.07 -18.06 -23.80
N LYS A 199 8.11 -19.36 -23.46
CA LYS A 199 8.82 -20.37 -24.24
C LYS A 199 8.26 -20.57 -25.66
N LYS A 200 6.96 -20.30 -25.89
CA LYS A 200 6.36 -20.31 -27.23
C LYS A 200 6.70 -19.06 -28.05
N ALA A 201 6.79 -17.90 -27.43
CA ALA A 201 7.06 -16.64 -28.11
C ALA A 201 8.56 -16.39 -28.34
N ILE A 202 9.40 -16.85 -27.41
CA ILE A 202 10.85 -16.65 -27.36
C ILE A 202 11.48 -17.98 -26.89
N PRO A 203 11.86 -18.90 -27.81
CA PRO A 203 12.28 -20.26 -27.44
C PRO A 203 13.51 -20.35 -26.52
N ASN A 204 14.41 -19.38 -26.63
CA ASN A 204 15.63 -19.23 -25.82
C ASN A 204 15.41 -18.42 -24.52
N ALA A 205 14.17 -18.38 -24.01
CA ALA A 205 13.84 -17.62 -22.81
C ALA A 205 13.14 -18.47 -21.74
N ASP A 206 13.34 -18.08 -20.48
CA ASP A 206 12.59 -18.59 -19.33
C ASP A 206 12.27 -17.44 -18.38
N ILE A 207 11.47 -17.73 -17.36
CA ILE A 207 11.06 -16.77 -16.35
C ILE A 207 11.53 -17.18 -14.94
N GLU A 208 11.94 -16.18 -14.17
CA GLU A 208 12.12 -16.27 -12.71
C GLU A 208 11.13 -15.29 -12.05
N VAL A 209 10.52 -15.72 -10.95
CA VAL A 209 9.64 -14.86 -10.15
C VAL A 209 10.47 -14.21 -9.06
N PHE A 210 10.24 -12.92 -8.79
CA PHE A 210 11.04 -12.14 -7.85
C PHE A 210 10.13 -11.30 -6.93
N GLY A 211 10.72 -10.50 -6.04
CA GLY A 211 10.00 -9.54 -5.22
C GLY A 211 9.05 -10.17 -4.20
N SER A 212 7.77 -9.78 -4.21
CA SER A 212 6.83 -10.11 -3.12
C SER A 212 6.53 -11.62 -2.99
N GLU A 213 6.52 -12.36 -4.11
CA GLU A 213 6.37 -13.81 -4.13
C GLU A 213 7.59 -14.51 -3.51
N GLN A 214 8.80 -14.07 -3.87
CA GLN A 214 10.07 -14.70 -3.48
C GLN A 214 10.58 -14.28 -2.08
N THR A 215 9.95 -13.27 -1.48
CA THR A 215 10.17 -12.81 -0.10
C THR A 215 9.06 -13.27 0.87
N GLY A 216 8.01 -13.94 0.37
CA GLY A 216 6.87 -14.37 1.20
C GLY A 216 5.91 -13.25 1.64
N LEU A 217 6.08 -12.05 1.08
CA LEU A 217 5.32 -10.83 1.38
C LEU A 217 4.18 -10.52 0.40
N ALA A 218 3.90 -11.44 -0.54
CA ALA A 218 2.80 -11.32 -1.50
C ALA A 218 1.44 -11.20 -0.80
N LEU A 219 0.60 -10.29 -1.30
CA LEU A 219 -0.80 -10.17 -0.91
C LEU A 219 -1.65 -10.87 -1.97
N ALA A 220 -2.87 -11.31 -1.62
CA ALA A 220 -3.71 -12.11 -2.51
C ALA A 220 -3.88 -11.51 -3.91
N LEU A 221 -3.98 -10.18 -3.99
CA LEU A 221 -4.17 -9.40 -5.22
C LEU A 221 -2.97 -8.53 -5.62
N SER A 222 -1.79 -8.72 -5.01
CA SER A 222 -0.59 -8.03 -5.49
C SER A 222 -0.18 -8.55 -6.87
N ASP A 223 0.52 -7.72 -7.64
CA ASP A 223 1.11 -8.07 -8.92
C ASP A 223 2.01 -9.31 -8.82
N ILE A 224 2.21 -10.01 -9.95
CA ILE A 224 3.22 -11.06 -10.09
C ILE A 224 4.41 -10.46 -10.84
N ASP A 225 5.51 -10.25 -10.11
CA ASP A 225 6.75 -9.69 -10.62
C ASP A 225 7.63 -10.80 -11.23
N ILE A 226 7.95 -10.66 -12.52
CA ILE A 226 8.64 -11.69 -13.31
C ILE A 226 9.88 -11.11 -14.02
N LEU A 227 11.04 -11.70 -13.79
CA LEU A 227 12.21 -11.51 -14.63
C LEU A 227 12.10 -12.44 -15.85
N LEU A 228 12.16 -11.84 -17.04
CA LEU A 228 12.34 -12.55 -18.30
C LEU A 228 13.84 -12.70 -18.59
N LYS A 229 14.33 -13.94 -18.50
CA LYS A 229 15.70 -14.32 -18.87
C LYS A 229 15.73 -14.74 -20.32
N ILE A 230 16.71 -14.27 -21.08
CA ILE A 230 16.88 -14.58 -22.50
C ILE A 230 18.34 -14.97 -22.74
N GLU A 231 18.58 -16.19 -23.19
CA GLU A 231 19.91 -16.70 -23.48
C GLU A 231 20.46 -16.06 -24.76
N GLY A 232 21.74 -15.66 -24.76
CA GLY A 232 22.37 -15.02 -25.91
C GLY A 232 21.95 -13.57 -26.17
N LEU A 233 21.27 -12.91 -25.23
CA LEU A 233 20.98 -11.47 -25.27
C LEU A 233 22.30 -10.69 -25.44
N ARG A 234 22.37 -9.79 -26.42
CA ARG A 234 23.61 -9.05 -26.71
C ARG A 234 23.81 -7.88 -25.76
N GLY A 235 25.07 -7.64 -25.41
CA GLY A 235 25.46 -6.54 -24.54
C GLY A 235 25.31 -6.88 -23.06
N HIS A 236 26.06 -7.87 -22.60
CA HIS A 236 26.46 -7.97 -21.20
C HIS A 236 27.74 -7.13 -21.00
N ASN A 237 27.95 -6.62 -19.79
CA ASN A 237 29.25 -6.08 -19.37
C ASN A 237 30.16 -7.23 -18.91
N GLU A 238 31.41 -6.94 -18.59
CA GLU A 238 32.42 -7.93 -18.15
C GLU A 238 32.00 -8.68 -16.87
N ASP A 239 31.24 -8.04 -15.99
CA ASP A 239 30.65 -8.62 -14.78
C ASP A 239 29.43 -9.52 -15.03
N GLY A 240 29.09 -9.79 -16.30
CA GLY A 240 27.92 -10.57 -16.71
C GLY A 240 26.58 -9.84 -16.59
N THR A 241 26.54 -8.58 -16.13
CA THR A 241 25.30 -7.81 -16.01
C THR A 241 24.83 -7.24 -17.36
N ILE A 242 23.52 -7.11 -17.56
CA ILE A 242 22.97 -6.52 -18.80
C ILE A 242 23.40 -5.04 -18.91
N SER A 243 24.00 -4.72 -20.07
CA SER A 243 24.56 -3.41 -20.37
C SER A 243 23.50 -2.35 -20.63
N ARG A 244 23.87 -1.08 -20.38
CA ARG A 244 22.95 0.07 -20.44
C ARG A 244 22.87 0.72 -21.84
N THR A 245 23.51 0.11 -22.85
CA THR A 245 23.61 0.65 -24.22
C THR A 245 22.23 0.80 -24.89
N ALA A 246 22.14 1.66 -25.91
CA ALA A 246 20.92 1.81 -26.70
C ALA A 246 20.56 0.52 -27.47
N LYS A 247 21.58 -0.19 -27.98
CA LYS A 247 21.44 -1.43 -28.74
C LYS A 247 20.87 -2.58 -27.89
N ALA A 248 21.40 -2.80 -26.68
CA ALA A 248 20.84 -3.80 -25.76
C ALA A 248 19.38 -3.46 -25.39
N ARG A 249 19.06 -2.17 -25.18
CA ARG A 249 17.68 -1.72 -24.95
C ARG A 249 16.76 -1.97 -26.15
N GLU A 250 17.23 -1.74 -27.37
CA GLU A 250 16.44 -2.02 -28.58
C GLU A 250 16.12 -3.51 -28.72
N GLU A 251 17.10 -4.38 -28.49
CA GLU A 251 16.96 -5.84 -28.53
C GLU A 251 15.96 -6.35 -27.47
N MET A 252 16.10 -5.92 -26.21
CA MET A 252 15.14 -6.21 -25.13
C MET A 252 13.71 -5.79 -25.49
N ASN A 253 13.54 -4.59 -26.07
CA ASN A 253 12.23 -4.13 -26.54
C ASN A 253 11.70 -4.93 -27.75
N GLY A 254 12.58 -5.46 -28.59
CA GLY A 254 12.25 -6.42 -29.65
C GLY A 254 11.58 -7.67 -29.08
N HIS A 255 12.22 -8.29 -28.09
CA HIS A 255 11.67 -9.46 -27.39
C HIS A 255 10.31 -9.18 -26.73
N LEU A 256 10.16 -8.06 -26.01
CA LEU A 256 8.86 -7.69 -25.41
C LEU A 256 7.77 -7.45 -26.45
N LYS A 257 8.09 -6.92 -27.64
CA LYS A 257 7.11 -6.78 -28.75
C LYS A 257 6.63 -8.15 -29.24
N VAL A 258 7.53 -9.13 -29.36
CA VAL A 258 7.19 -10.50 -29.80
C VAL A 258 6.29 -11.17 -28.75
N LEU A 259 6.66 -11.10 -27.47
CA LEU A 259 5.85 -11.64 -26.38
C LEU A 259 4.46 -10.97 -26.32
N ARG A 260 4.39 -9.64 -26.41
CA ARG A 260 3.11 -8.89 -26.45
C ARG A 260 2.20 -9.34 -27.60
N ARG A 261 2.76 -9.62 -28.78
CA ARG A 261 1.98 -10.14 -29.93
C ARG A 261 1.36 -11.51 -29.57
N HIS A 262 2.17 -12.43 -29.06
CA HIS A 262 1.72 -13.76 -28.66
C HIS A 262 0.67 -13.73 -27.53
N LEU A 263 0.88 -12.90 -26.49
CA LEU A 263 -0.07 -12.75 -25.39
C LEU A 263 -1.42 -12.19 -25.88
N ARG A 264 -1.40 -11.20 -26.79
CA ARG A 264 -2.62 -10.66 -27.41
C ARG A 264 -3.38 -11.70 -28.24
N GLU A 265 -2.68 -12.53 -29.00
CA GLU A 265 -3.24 -13.61 -29.82
C GLU A 265 -3.83 -14.76 -28.97
N SER A 266 -3.42 -14.90 -27.71
CA SER A 266 -4.00 -15.89 -26.79
C SER A 266 -5.40 -15.54 -26.27
N HIS A 267 -5.80 -14.27 -26.37
CA HIS A 267 -7.03 -13.70 -25.80
C HIS A 267 -7.24 -13.93 -24.28
N GLN A 268 -6.19 -14.29 -23.54
CA GLN A 268 -6.24 -14.54 -22.08
C GLN A 268 -5.78 -13.33 -21.23
N TYR A 269 -5.32 -12.26 -21.87
CA TYR A 269 -4.69 -11.11 -21.22
C TYR A 269 -5.24 -9.79 -21.75
N ASP A 270 -5.36 -8.81 -20.87
CA ASP A 270 -5.66 -7.42 -21.22
C ASP A 270 -4.51 -6.81 -22.07
N PRO A 271 -4.78 -5.75 -22.87
CA PRO A 271 -3.77 -5.13 -23.73
C PRO A 271 -2.48 -4.78 -22.97
N CYS A 272 -1.36 -5.40 -23.35
CA CYS A 272 -0.10 -5.20 -22.64
C CYS A 272 0.57 -3.87 -23.07
N ASN A 273 0.96 -3.03 -22.12
CA ASN A 273 1.81 -1.88 -22.41
C ASN A 273 3.29 -2.29 -22.31
N ILE A 274 4.17 -1.43 -22.84
CA ILE A 274 5.62 -1.60 -22.73
C ILE A 274 6.19 -0.25 -22.33
N TYR A 275 6.88 -0.21 -21.18
CA TYR A 275 7.53 0.99 -20.68
C TYR A 275 9.00 1.02 -21.12
N TRP A 276 9.33 2.06 -21.88
CA TRP A 276 10.64 2.29 -22.49
C TRP A 276 11.63 2.85 -21.46
N SER A 277 12.07 1.97 -20.57
CA SER A 277 12.94 2.25 -19.43
C SER A 277 14.38 1.77 -19.69
N ARG A 278 15.32 2.05 -18.75
CA ARG A 278 16.66 1.43 -18.72
C ARG A 278 16.56 -0.10 -18.76
N PHE A 279 15.61 -0.65 -18.00
CA PHE A 279 15.20 -2.05 -18.02
C PHE A 279 13.74 -2.08 -18.49
N PRO A 280 13.48 -2.47 -19.75
CA PRO A 280 12.13 -2.48 -20.29
C PRO A 280 11.18 -3.38 -19.51
N LEU A 281 9.96 -2.91 -19.31
CA LEU A 281 8.91 -3.61 -18.56
C LEU A 281 7.64 -3.73 -19.40
N LEU A 282 7.05 -4.92 -19.44
CA LEU A 282 5.74 -5.20 -20.01
C LEU A 282 4.76 -5.43 -18.87
N ASP A 283 3.68 -4.65 -18.81
CA ASP A 283 2.57 -4.83 -17.87
C ASP A 283 1.35 -5.41 -18.59
N THR A 284 0.62 -6.30 -17.91
CA THR A 284 -0.66 -6.82 -18.40
C THR A 284 -1.46 -7.42 -17.24
N THR A 285 -2.74 -7.69 -17.45
CA THR A 285 -3.61 -8.37 -16.48
C THR A 285 -4.12 -9.65 -17.11
N HIS A 286 -3.99 -10.77 -16.40
CA HIS A 286 -4.58 -12.04 -16.85
C HIS A 286 -6.09 -12.04 -16.59
N ILE A 287 -6.88 -12.20 -17.65
CA ILE A 287 -8.33 -12.02 -17.61
C ILE A 287 -8.99 -13.01 -16.65
N THR A 288 -8.61 -14.30 -16.65
CA THR A 288 -9.34 -15.27 -15.81
C THR A 288 -9.14 -15.03 -14.31
N THR A 289 -7.95 -14.61 -13.87
CA THR A 289 -7.65 -14.38 -12.44
C THR A 289 -7.85 -12.94 -11.98
N GLY A 290 -7.82 -11.95 -12.89
CA GLY A 290 -7.80 -10.53 -12.53
C GLY A 290 -6.50 -10.07 -11.85
N LEU A 291 -5.40 -10.83 -12.05
CA LEU A 291 -4.08 -10.51 -11.51
C LEU A 291 -3.22 -9.81 -12.54
N ASN A 292 -2.57 -8.74 -12.09
CA ASN A 292 -1.55 -8.01 -12.82
C ASN A 292 -0.26 -8.85 -12.88
N ILE A 293 0.46 -8.73 -13.99
CA ILE A 293 1.76 -9.36 -14.22
C ILE A 293 2.70 -8.28 -14.77
N GLN A 294 3.88 -8.16 -14.17
CA GLN A 294 4.94 -7.28 -14.64
C GLN A 294 6.14 -8.12 -15.09
N LEU A 295 6.44 -8.11 -16.39
CA LEU A 295 7.60 -8.79 -16.97
C LEU A 295 8.70 -7.78 -17.26
N VAL A 296 9.83 -7.87 -16.56
CA VAL A 296 11.01 -7.02 -16.76
C VAL A 296 12.14 -7.81 -17.42
N ILE A 297 12.90 -7.17 -18.31
CA ILE A 297 14.23 -7.67 -18.72
C ILE A 297 15.28 -6.76 -18.09
N GLY A 298 16.13 -7.32 -17.24
CA GLY A 298 17.14 -6.56 -16.51
C GLY A 298 17.91 -7.39 -15.48
N ASN A 299 18.67 -6.71 -14.64
CA ASN A 299 19.42 -7.33 -13.55
C ASN A 299 18.55 -7.32 -12.27
N ILE A 300 18.31 -8.47 -11.64
CA ILE A 300 17.69 -8.53 -10.30
C ILE A 300 18.73 -8.09 -9.26
N ASN A 301 18.36 -7.18 -8.37
CA ASN A 301 19.13 -6.88 -7.17
C ASN A 301 18.87 -7.98 -6.10
N ARG A 302 19.52 -9.15 -6.23
CA ARG A 302 19.35 -10.26 -5.26
C ARG A 302 19.67 -9.86 -3.81
N PRO A 303 20.75 -9.10 -3.52
CA PRO A 303 21.02 -8.59 -2.18
C PRO A 303 19.81 -7.91 -1.51
N SER A 304 19.01 -7.17 -2.28
CA SER A 304 17.80 -6.51 -1.75
C SER A 304 16.72 -7.48 -1.26
N GLU A 305 16.59 -8.67 -1.85
CA GLU A 305 15.64 -9.70 -1.40
C GLU A 305 16.19 -10.49 -0.22
N ASP A 306 17.47 -10.84 -0.27
CA ASP A 306 18.14 -11.58 0.81
C ASP A 306 18.11 -10.76 2.10
N LEU A 307 18.30 -9.44 1.98
CA LEU A 307 18.18 -8.49 3.09
C LEU A 307 16.73 -8.31 3.59
N ILE A 308 15.72 -8.36 2.72
CA ILE A 308 14.33 -8.44 3.19
C ILE A 308 14.14 -9.69 4.06
N ARG A 309 14.68 -10.85 3.64
CA ARG A 309 14.55 -12.10 4.42
C ARG A 309 15.35 -12.07 5.73
N SER A 310 16.49 -11.40 5.78
CA SER A 310 17.22 -11.21 7.05
C SER A 310 16.43 -10.32 8.02
N TYR A 311 15.86 -9.19 7.57
CA TYR A 311 15.03 -8.35 8.44
C TYR A 311 13.73 -9.02 8.87
N LEU A 312 13.10 -9.86 8.03
CA LEU A 312 11.94 -10.66 8.43
C LEU A 312 12.29 -11.69 9.52
N THR A 313 13.49 -12.25 9.47
CA THR A 313 14.02 -13.14 10.52
C THR A 313 14.34 -12.37 11.80
N GLU A 314 14.95 -11.18 11.69
CA GLU A 314 15.36 -10.34 12.81
C GLU A 314 14.18 -9.67 13.54
N PHE A 315 13.15 -9.28 12.80
CA PHE A 315 11.94 -8.63 13.31
C PHE A 315 10.70 -9.45 12.91
N PRO A 316 10.40 -10.59 13.57
CA PRO A 316 9.32 -11.50 13.15
C PRO A 316 7.94 -10.84 12.98
N TYR A 317 7.65 -9.83 13.82
CA TYR A 317 6.41 -9.05 13.77
C TYR A 317 6.25 -8.19 12.49
N LEU A 318 7.26 -8.14 11.60
CA LEU A 318 7.13 -7.58 10.26
C LEU A 318 6.14 -8.37 9.38
N HIS A 319 5.92 -9.67 9.63
CA HIS A 319 4.94 -10.46 8.87
C HIS A 319 3.49 -9.97 9.08
N GLU A 320 3.20 -9.36 10.23
CA GLU A 320 1.91 -8.76 10.57
C GLU A 320 1.88 -7.26 10.28
N LEU A 321 3.00 -6.57 10.52
CA LEU A 321 3.12 -5.12 10.32
C LEU A 321 3.14 -4.73 8.84
N TRP A 322 3.88 -5.46 7.99
CA TRP A 322 4.08 -5.08 6.59
C TRP A 322 2.78 -5.03 5.77
N PRO A 323 1.87 -6.02 5.84
CA PRO A 323 0.58 -5.94 5.15
C PRO A 323 -0.24 -4.70 5.55
N ILE A 324 -0.22 -4.32 6.83
CA ILE A 324 -0.90 -3.11 7.32
C ILE A 324 -0.27 -1.86 6.71
N ILE A 325 1.05 -1.71 6.79
CA ILE A 325 1.78 -0.56 6.24
C ILE A 325 1.57 -0.45 4.72
N LYS A 326 1.85 -1.52 3.96
CA LYS A 326 1.67 -1.53 2.51
C LYS A 326 0.24 -1.12 2.14
N THR A 327 -0.75 -1.77 2.73
CA THR A 327 -2.18 -1.49 2.44
C THR A 327 -2.55 -0.05 2.79
N THR A 328 -2.04 0.49 3.90
CA THR A 328 -2.32 1.87 4.36
C THR A 328 -1.93 2.91 3.31
N PHE A 329 -0.75 2.78 2.70
CA PHE A 329 -0.24 3.75 1.72
C PHE A 329 -0.69 3.44 0.28
N GLU A 330 -0.91 2.17 -0.06
CA GLU A 330 -1.50 1.74 -1.34
C GLU A 330 -2.96 2.20 -1.49
N PHE A 331 -3.79 2.02 -0.45
CA PHE A 331 -5.18 2.51 -0.42
C PHE A 331 -5.28 4.04 -0.54
N ARG A 332 -4.23 4.77 -0.15
CA ARG A 332 -4.12 6.23 -0.23
C ARG A 332 -3.42 6.72 -1.51
N ASP A 333 -3.12 5.83 -2.46
CA ASP A 333 -2.47 6.17 -3.74
C ASP A 333 -1.07 6.79 -3.58
N MET A 334 -0.39 6.50 -2.46
CA MET A 334 0.90 7.10 -2.08
C MET A 334 2.11 6.29 -2.56
N MET A 335 1.87 5.21 -3.31
CA MET A 335 2.91 4.30 -3.82
C MET A 335 3.14 4.39 -5.34
N ASP A 336 2.35 5.16 -6.09
CA ASP A 336 2.55 5.36 -7.54
C ASP A 336 3.75 6.30 -7.82
N VAL A 337 4.82 5.75 -8.37
CA VAL A 337 6.05 6.49 -8.77
C VAL A 337 5.75 7.67 -9.69
N ARG A 338 4.73 7.58 -10.55
CA ARG A 338 4.37 8.64 -11.50
C ARG A 338 3.79 9.87 -10.80
N LYS A 339 3.35 9.72 -9.54
CA LYS A 339 2.88 10.77 -8.64
C LYS A 339 3.97 11.18 -7.63
N GLY A 340 5.15 10.55 -7.69
CA GLY A 340 6.24 10.71 -6.72
C GLY A 340 6.02 9.95 -5.41
N GLY A 341 5.24 8.85 -5.48
CA GLY A 341 5.00 7.94 -4.37
C GLY A 341 6.21 7.06 -4.02
N ILE A 342 6.08 6.34 -2.90
CA ILE A 342 7.11 5.48 -2.31
C ILE A 342 6.80 4.02 -2.68
N THR A 343 7.67 3.36 -3.42
CA THR A 343 7.46 1.95 -3.83
C THR A 343 7.67 0.98 -2.68
N SER A 344 7.24 -0.28 -2.88
CA SER A 344 7.29 -1.34 -1.87
C SER A 344 8.67 -1.50 -1.21
N TYR A 345 9.77 -1.49 -1.98
CA TYR A 345 11.12 -1.68 -1.42
C TYR A 345 11.57 -0.50 -0.52
N PRO A 346 11.58 0.76 -0.99
CA PRO A 346 11.76 1.93 -0.12
C PRO A 346 10.83 1.96 1.09
N LEU A 347 9.54 1.61 0.95
CA LEU A 347 8.60 1.61 2.07
C LEU A 347 8.91 0.52 3.10
N PHE A 348 9.38 -0.65 2.67
CA PHE A 348 9.86 -1.70 3.56
C PHE A 348 11.13 -1.26 4.29
N MET A 349 12.09 -0.68 3.57
CA MET A 349 13.32 -0.14 4.17
C MET A 349 13.04 1.02 5.13
N MET A 350 12.06 1.88 4.84
CA MET A 350 11.55 2.88 5.79
C MET A 350 10.93 2.24 7.03
N THR A 351 10.28 1.08 6.89
CA THR A 351 9.72 0.33 8.02
C THR A 351 10.84 -0.17 8.92
N VAL A 352 11.83 -0.86 8.37
CA VAL A 352 13.00 -1.35 9.12
C VAL A 352 13.78 -0.21 9.74
N ALA A 353 14.04 0.89 9.01
CA ALA A 353 14.72 2.07 9.53
C ALA A 353 14.06 2.63 10.80
N ALA A 354 12.73 2.77 10.81
CA ALA A 354 12.02 3.27 12.00
C ALA A 354 12.16 2.35 13.22
N LEU A 355 12.19 1.03 13.00
CA LEU A 355 12.33 0.02 14.06
C LEU A 355 13.78 -0.11 14.56
N ARG A 356 14.77 0.01 13.67
CA ARG A 356 16.20 0.09 14.00
C ARG A 356 16.54 1.33 14.81
N HIS A 357 16.07 2.50 14.37
CA HIS A 357 16.39 3.81 14.97
C HIS A 357 15.61 4.10 16.25
N THR A 358 14.44 3.49 16.41
CA THR A 358 13.65 3.62 17.63
C THR A 358 12.83 2.34 17.78
N PRO A 359 13.38 1.31 18.43
CA PRO A 359 12.67 0.05 18.67
C PRO A 359 11.35 0.26 19.40
N PRO A 360 10.32 -0.56 19.14
CA PRO A 360 9.09 -0.54 19.92
C PRO A 360 9.34 -1.07 21.33
N GLU A 361 8.64 -0.50 22.32
CA GLU A 361 8.75 -0.87 23.74
C GLU A 361 8.45 -2.36 23.99
N THR A 362 7.54 -2.93 23.19
CA THR A 362 7.33 -4.38 23.11
C THR A 362 7.51 -4.85 21.66
N PRO A 363 8.08 -6.04 21.40
CA PRO A 363 8.29 -6.56 20.05
C PRO A 363 6.99 -7.14 19.44
N THR A 364 5.93 -6.34 19.46
CA THR A 364 4.59 -6.68 18.93
C THR A 364 4.28 -5.84 17.69
N ALA A 365 3.46 -6.37 16.79
CA ALA A 365 3.06 -5.65 15.58
C ALA A 365 2.31 -4.34 15.90
N GLY A 366 1.48 -4.32 16.96
CA GLY A 366 0.75 -3.12 17.40
C GLY A 366 1.68 -2.01 17.88
N ALA A 367 2.66 -2.32 18.75
CA ALA A 367 3.63 -1.34 19.21
C ALA A 367 4.56 -0.86 18.08
N ALA A 368 5.02 -1.79 17.22
CA ALA A 368 5.83 -1.49 16.05
C ALA A 368 5.12 -0.57 15.04
N LEU A 369 3.80 -0.73 14.85
CA LEU A 369 2.98 0.18 14.04
C LEU A 369 2.95 1.60 14.61
N LEU A 370 2.64 1.76 15.90
CA LEU A 370 2.61 3.09 16.52
C LEU A 370 3.97 3.77 16.42
N GLN A 371 5.03 2.99 16.62
CA GLN A 371 6.40 3.48 16.58
C GLN A 371 6.80 3.92 15.16
N PHE A 372 6.48 3.15 14.13
CA PHE A 372 6.63 3.53 12.73
C PHE A 372 5.90 4.86 12.40
N LEU A 373 4.63 4.98 12.81
CA LEU A 373 3.81 6.18 12.55
C LEU A 373 4.37 7.41 13.29
N LYS A 374 4.80 7.25 14.55
CA LYS A 374 5.42 8.29 15.38
C LYS A 374 6.73 8.78 14.79
N PHE A 375 7.59 7.85 14.35
CA PHE A 375 8.90 8.13 13.76
C PHE A 375 8.74 8.95 12.47
N TRP A 376 8.04 8.41 11.46
CA TRP A 376 7.92 9.09 10.18
C TRP A 376 7.05 10.34 10.20
N GLY A 377 6.11 10.44 11.13
CA GLY A 377 5.35 11.67 11.37
C GLY A 377 6.19 12.84 11.86
N ARG A 378 7.38 12.59 12.45
CA ARG A 378 8.23 13.60 13.11
C ARG A 378 9.62 13.77 12.49
N PHE A 379 10.13 12.79 11.75
CA PHE A 379 11.48 12.79 11.21
C PHE A 379 11.79 14.03 10.34
N ASP A 380 12.88 14.76 10.61
CA ASP A 380 13.23 15.96 9.84
C ASP A 380 13.96 15.62 8.53
N THR A 381 13.16 15.33 7.50
CA THR A 381 13.68 15.06 6.14
C THR A 381 14.36 16.26 5.48
N ALA A 382 14.31 17.48 6.04
CA ALA A 382 15.02 18.62 5.46
C ALA A 382 16.50 18.65 5.85
N LYS A 383 16.83 18.16 7.05
CA LYS A 383 18.20 18.16 7.61
C LYS A 383 18.89 16.81 7.54
N HIS A 384 18.17 15.73 7.89
CA HIS A 384 18.78 14.44 8.14
C HIS A 384 18.52 13.43 7.02
N GLY A 385 19.54 12.65 6.68
CA GLY A 385 19.41 11.34 6.04
C GLY A 385 19.54 10.21 7.07
N LEU A 386 19.12 9.01 6.66
CA LEU A 386 19.15 7.79 7.47
C LEU A 386 19.95 6.68 6.80
N SER A 387 20.67 5.92 7.60
CA SER A 387 21.25 4.61 7.29
C SER A 387 20.56 3.54 8.16
N ILE A 388 20.43 2.30 7.67
CA ILE A 388 19.79 1.21 8.43
C ILE A 388 20.83 0.38 9.18
N ASP A 389 21.90 -0.03 8.49
CA ASP A 389 23.03 -0.75 9.05
C ASP A 389 24.34 -0.07 8.61
N PRO A 390 25.08 0.60 9.51
CA PRO A 390 24.69 0.93 10.88
C PRO A 390 23.48 1.89 10.94
N PRO A 391 22.72 1.89 12.05
CA PRO A 391 21.56 2.75 12.24
C PRO A 391 22.01 4.18 12.61
N GLU A 392 22.30 4.99 11.59
CA GLU A 392 22.88 6.33 11.75
C GLU A 392 22.02 7.44 11.13
N TYR A 393 22.02 8.60 11.78
CA TYR A 393 21.58 9.87 11.19
C TYR A 393 22.79 10.57 10.59
N PHE A 394 22.68 11.12 9.39
CA PHE A 394 23.72 11.95 8.79
C PHE A 394 23.18 13.28 8.26
N ASP A 395 24.00 14.31 8.26
CA ASP A 395 23.65 15.63 7.73
C ASP A 395 23.70 15.60 6.19
N LYS A 396 22.57 15.96 5.56
CA LYS A 396 22.43 16.02 4.09
C LYS A 396 23.33 17.05 3.42
N SER A 397 23.79 18.06 4.15
CA SER A 397 24.76 19.05 3.64
C SER A 397 26.18 18.49 3.54
N GLN A 398 26.47 17.39 4.26
CA GLN A 398 27.77 16.75 4.31
C GLN A 398 27.82 15.45 3.50
N VAL A 399 26.75 14.65 3.54
CA VAL A 399 26.71 13.31 2.95
C VAL A 399 25.40 13.09 2.19
N LEU A 400 25.51 12.71 0.91
CA LEU A 400 24.41 12.22 0.09
C LEU A 400 24.78 10.82 -0.46
N PRO A 401 23.96 9.78 -0.25
CA PRO A 401 24.22 8.44 -0.78
C PRO A 401 23.88 8.40 -2.28
N LEU A 402 24.83 8.87 -3.08
CA LEU A 402 24.71 9.03 -4.53
C LEU A 402 25.98 8.52 -5.20
N SER A 403 25.82 7.68 -6.22
CA SER A 403 26.94 7.38 -7.12
C SER A 403 27.41 8.65 -7.85
N GLU A 404 28.70 8.70 -8.18
CA GLU A 404 29.38 9.86 -8.79
C GLU A 404 28.59 10.49 -9.97
N VAL A 405 28.06 9.65 -10.86
CA VAL A 405 27.25 10.05 -12.01
C VAL A 405 25.99 10.83 -11.58
N ASN A 406 25.36 10.44 -10.47
CA ASN A 406 24.19 11.12 -9.93
C ASN A 406 24.57 12.43 -9.22
N SER A 407 25.68 12.46 -8.50
CA SER A 407 26.22 13.67 -7.86
C SER A 407 26.51 14.75 -8.90
N ALA A 408 27.31 14.42 -9.92
CA ALA A 408 27.59 15.31 -11.05
C ALA A 408 26.31 15.75 -11.78
N THR A 409 25.28 14.89 -11.88
CA THR A 409 23.99 15.28 -12.49
C THR A 409 23.25 16.33 -11.65
N ILE A 410 23.28 16.22 -10.32
CA ILE A 410 22.62 17.19 -9.42
C ILE A 410 23.37 18.52 -9.40
N GLU A 411 24.70 18.50 -9.35
CA GLU A 411 25.55 19.70 -9.45
C GLU A 411 25.26 20.48 -10.73
N ASN A 412 25.22 19.79 -11.88
CA ASN A 412 24.92 20.41 -13.18
C ASN A 412 23.47 20.93 -13.30
N GLN A 413 22.51 20.39 -12.53
CA GLN A 413 21.10 20.80 -12.59
C GLN A 413 20.71 21.83 -11.52
N GLY A 414 21.56 22.07 -10.51
CA GLY A 414 21.31 23.03 -9.43
C GLY A 414 20.07 22.73 -8.57
N PHE A 415 19.48 21.54 -8.70
CA PHE A 415 18.22 21.16 -8.06
C PHE A 415 18.45 20.07 -7.01
N ASN A 416 18.74 20.48 -5.78
CA ASN A 416 18.68 19.61 -4.61
C ASN A 416 17.43 19.94 -3.77
N PRO A 417 16.33 19.16 -3.91
CA PRO A 417 15.13 19.33 -3.11
C PRO A 417 15.38 18.77 -1.70
N THR A 418 16.03 19.57 -0.85
CA THR A 418 16.46 19.22 0.52
C THR A 418 15.40 18.50 1.35
N HIS A 419 14.13 18.85 1.16
CA HIS A 419 12.96 18.30 1.85
C HIS A 419 12.60 16.83 1.51
N LEU A 420 13.18 16.21 0.46
CA LEU A 420 12.90 14.82 0.12
C LEU A 420 13.36 13.86 1.23
N LEU A 421 12.88 12.62 1.22
CA LEU A 421 13.53 11.58 2.02
C LEU A 421 14.98 11.41 1.53
N CYS A 422 15.91 11.14 2.45
CA CYS A 422 17.23 10.59 2.11
C CYS A 422 17.41 9.34 2.95
N LEU A 423 17.39 8.17 2.31
CA LEU A 423 17.53 6.88 2.96
C LEU A 423 18.55 6.07 2.16
N ARG A 424 19.74 5.88 2.75
CA ARG A 424 20.80 5.08 2.17
C ARG A 424 20.32 3.64 2.04
N ASP A 425 20.35 3.12 0.82
CA ASP A 425 20.00 1.74 0.53
C ASP A 425 21.06 0.80 1.16
N PRO A 426 20.68 -0.08 2.11
CA PRO A 426 21.61 -1.04 2.69
C PRO A 426 22.10 -2.11 1.68
N ALA A 427 21.41 -2.32 0.56
CA ALA A 427 21.86 -3.21 -0.52
C ALA A 427 22.73 -2.50 -1.58
N ASP A 428 22.76 -1.16 -1.61
CA ASP A 428 23.63 -0.34 -2.47
C ASP A 428 23.90 1.02 -1.78
N PRO A 429 25.00 1.18 -1.02
CA PRO A 429 25.30 2.42 -0.30
C PRO A 429 25.36 3.69 -1.16
N THR A 430 25.43 3.55 -2.49
CA THR A 430 25.44 4.65 -3.47
C THR A 430 24.04 5.04 -3.99
N ASN A 431 22.99 4.41 -3.48
CA ASN A 431 21.60 4.60 -3.86
C ASN A 431 20.78 5.26 -2.74
N ASP A 432 20.19 6.42 -3.02
CA ASP A 432 19.18 7.05 -2.17
C ASP A 432 17.77 6.58 -2.57
N LEU A 433 17.14 5.81 -1.68
CA LEU A 433 15.75 5.33 -1.83
C LEU A 433 14.72 6.46 -1.76
N GLY A 434 15.06 7.59 -1.13
CA GLY A 434 14.20 8.74 -0.95
C GLY A 434 14.19 9.76 -2.10
N ARG A 435 15.21 9.73 -2.97
CA ARG A 435 15.48 10.71 -4.05
C ARG A 435 14.31 11.03 -5.00
N ARG A 436 13.31 10.15 -5.10
CA ARG A 436 12.12 10.32 -5.97
C ARG A 436 10.79 10.41 -5.21
N ALA A 437 10.83 10.36 -3.88
CA ALA A 437 9.66 10.37 -3.00
C ALA A 437 9.08 11.79 -2.81
N THR A 438 8.63 12.46 -3.87
CA THR A 438 8.10 13.84 -3.77
C THR A 438 6.81 13.93 -2.94
N LEU A 439 6.11 12.82 -2.71
CA LEU A 439 4.98 12.75 -1.76
C LEU A 439 5.39 12.65 -0.29
N ILE A 440 6.69 12.69 0.05
CA ILE A 440 7.15 12.49 1.44
C ILE A 440 6.44 13.38 2.46
N LYS A 441 6.18 14.66 2.17
CA LYS A 441 5.47 15.54 3.13
C LYS A 441 4.00 15.14 3.35
N HIS A 442 3.33 14.60 2.33
CA HIS A 442 2.00 13.98 2.50
C HIS A 442 2.08 12.68 3.30
N PHE A 443 3.13 11.87 3.09
CA PHE A 443 3.40 10.67 3.86
C PHE A 443 3.59 10.99 5.35
N GLN A 444 4.43 11.97 5.69
CA GLN A 444 4.64 12.40 7.08
C GLN A 444 3.34 12.91 7.74
N ALA A 445 2.58 13.76 7.05
CA ALA A 445 1.29 14.25 7.55
C ALA A 445 0.28 13.10 7.76
N THR A 446 0.29 12.09 6.89
CA THR A 446 -0.53 10.88 7.01
C THR A 446 -0.10 10.04 8.22
N CYS A 447 1.21 9.80 8.41
CA CYS A 447 1.74 9.09 9.58
C CYS A 447 1.38 9.80 10.89
N GLN A 448 1.57 11.12 10.97
CA GLN A 448 1.25 11.92 12.15
C GLN A 448 -0.27 11.92 12.45
N GLY A 449 -1.12 12.07 11.43
CA GLY A 449 -2.58 12.01 11.59
C GLY A 449 -3.07 10.64 12.05
N LEU A 450 -2.53 9.57 11.47
CA LEU A 450 -2.82 8.19 11.86
C LEU A 450 -2.31 7.89 13.28
N TYR A 451 -1.11 8.34 13.66
CA TYR A 451 -0.59 8.17 15.01
C TYR A 451 -1.53 8.76 16.07
N VAL A 452 -1.96 10.02 15.88
CA VAL A 452 -2.91 10.70 16.79
C VAL A 452 -4.27 10.00 16.81
N SER A 453 -4.78 9.57 15.65
CA SER A 453 -6.03 8.80 15.58
C SER A 453 -5.93 7.45 16.28
N MET A 454 -4.80 6.75 16.16
CA MET A 454 -4.58 5.44 16.78
C MET A 454 -4.45 5.56 18.29
N ARG A 455 -3.67 6.54 18.79
CA ARG A 455 -3.54 6.82 20.23
C ARG A 455 -4.92 7.05 20.88
N ARG A 456 -5.73 7.95 20.32
CA ARG A 456 -7.09 8.20 20.81
C ARG A 456 -7.97 6.95 20.79
N ARG A 457 -7.91 6.14 19.72
CA ARG A 457 -8.71 4.91 19.61
C ARG A 457 -8.31 3.87 20.64
N LEU A 458 -7.02 3.70 20.89
CA LEU A 458 -6.49 2.82 21.93
C LEU A 458 -6.92 3.29 23.33
N GLU A 459 -6.81 4.59 23.61
CA GLU A 459 -7.26 5.21 24.86
C GLU A 459 -8.78 5.02 25.10
N THR A 460 -9.61 5.05 24.06
CA THR A 460 -11.05 4.75 24.18
C THR A 460 -11.42 3.27 24.21
N ASN A 461 -10.55 2.39 23.69
CA ASN A 461 -10.78 0.97 23.40
C ASN A 461 -12.19 0.57 22.89
N GLY A 462 -12.89 1.46 22.18
CA GLY A 462 -14.29 1.23 21.79
C GLY A 462 -14.47 0.11 20.74
N ASP A 463 -15.70 -0.41 20.62
CA ASP A 463 -16.05 -1.56 19.77
C ASP A 463 -15.59 -1.51 18.31
N ASP A 464 -15.35 -0.33 17.74
CA ASP A 464 -14.91 -0.18 16.35
C ASP A 464 -13.56 -0.86 16.10
N SER A 465 -13.39 -1.51 14.94
CA SER A 465 -12.08 -2.03 14.53
C SER A 465 -10.98 -0.96 14.60
N LEU A 466 -9.92 -1.28 15.35
CA LEU A 466 -8.75 -0.42 15.57
C LEU A 466 -7.92 -0.26 14.29
N THR A 467 -7.89 -1.29 13.44
CA THR A 467 -7.15 -1.28 12.16
C THR A 467 -7.90 -0.58 11.02
N SER A 468 -9.22 -0.39 11.11
CA SER A 468 -10.05 0.21 10.04
C SER A 468 -9.59 1.59 9.54
N PRO A 469 -9.10 2.53 10.36
CA PRO A 469 -8.55 3.81 9.87
C PRO A 469 -7.30 3.64 9.00
N LEU A 470 -6.53 2.56 9.21
CA LEU A 470 -5.29 2.28 8.48
C LEU A 470 -5.62 1.72 7.10
N VAL A 471 -6.36 0.61 7.06
CA VAL A 471 -6.59 -0.15 5.82
C VAL A 471 -7.89 0.20 5.08
N GLY A 472 -8.82 0.92 5.72
CA GLY A 472 -10.06 1.39 5.12
C GLY A 472 -10.97 0.27 4.60
N ALA A 473 -11.79 0.60 3.59
CA ALA A 473 -12.77 -0.31 3.00
C ALA A 473 -12.17 -1.34 1.99
N VAL A 474 -10.87 -1.65 2.09
CA VAL A 474 -10.18 -2.55 1.14
C VAL A 474 -10.81 -3.93 1.01
N HIS A 475 -11.51 -4.42 2.03
CA HIS A 475 -12.23 -5.69 1.97
C HIS A 475 -13.42 -5.65 1.00
N VAL A 476 -14.12 -4.51 0.91
CA VAL A 476 -15.20 -4.27 -0.06
C VAL A 476 -14.59 -4.05 -1.45
N LEU A 477 -13.61 -3.14 -1.57
CA LEU A 477 -13.03 -2.77 -2.86
C LEU A 477 -12.33 -3.93 -3.57
N ASN A 478 -11.81 -4.90 -2.81
CA ASN A 478 -11.16 -6.09 -3.35
C ASN A 478 -12.08 -7.32 -3.45
N ALA A 479 -13.34 -7.25 -2.99
CA ALA A 479 -14.24 -8.41 -2.91
C ALA A 479 -14.38 -9.13 -4.28
N ASP A 480 -14.74 -8.40 -5.33
CA ASP A 480 -14.95 -8.96 -6.67
C ASP A 480 -13.66 -9.52 -7.28
N ARG A 481 -12.54 -8.78 -7.13
CA ARG A 481 -11.22 -9.22 -7.61
C ARG A 481 -10.78 -10.51 -6.91
N ARG A 482 -11.06 -10.62 -5.61
CA ARG A 482 -10.72 -11.80 -4.80
C ARG A 482 -11.62 -12.99 -5.09
N ALA A 483 -12.92 -12.76 -5.26
CA ALA A 483 -13.86 -13.78 -5.73
C ALA A 483 -13.44 -14.35 -7.09
N ARG A 484 -13.04 -13.49 -8.05
CA ARG A 484 -12.51 -13.89 -9.36
C ARG A 484 -11.26 -14.78 -9.25
N LEU A 485 -10.31 -14.40 -8.40
CA LEU A 485 -9.11 -15.21 -8.13
C LEU A 485 -9.45 -16.58 -7.52
N LEU A 486 -10.36 -16.61 -6.54
CA LEU A 486 -10.86 -17.84 -5.93
C LEU A 486 -11.55 -18.75 -6.96
N SER A 487 -12.46 -18.21 -7.78
CA SER A 487 -13.13 -18.97 -8.85
C SER A 487 -12.12 -19.57 -9.83
N ALA A 488 -11.11 -18.81 -10.25
CA ALA A 488 -10.03 -19.31 -11.11
C ALA A 488 -9.23 -20.45 -10.43
N GLY A 489 -8.94 -20.34 -9.12
CA GLY A 489 -8.28 -21.38 -8.35
C GLY A 489 -9.10 -22.66 -8.19
N TYR A 490 -10.39 -22.54 -7.85
CA TYR A 490 -11.31 -23.68 -7.73
C TYR A 490 -11.50 -24.40 -9.06
N TRP A 491 -11.76 -23.66 -10.15
CA TRP A 491 -11.87 -24.24 -11.50
C TRP A 491 -10.59 -24.98 -11.89
N ALA A 492 -9.43 -24.37 -11.65
CA ALA A 492 -8.15 -24.96 -11.96
C ALA A 492 -7.82 -26.22 -11.12
N ASN A 493 -8.29 -26.29 -9.88
CA ASN A 493 -8.13 -27.45 -8.99
C ASN A 493 -9.11 -28.58 -9.33
N GLY A 494 -10.35 -28.25 -9.71
CA GLY A 494 -11.33 -29.22 -10.20
C GLY A 494 -10.84 -29.98 -11.42
N HIS A 495 -10.24 -29.28 -12.38
CA HIS A 495 -9.61 -29.91 -13.57
C HIS A 495 -8.44 -30.83 -13.22
N LEU A 496 -7.63 -30.52 -12.20
CA LEU A 496 -6.58 -31.43 -11.75
C LEU A 496 -7.15 -32.72 -11.14
N LYS A 497 -8.22 -32.62 -10.35
CA LYS A 497 -8.90 -33.81 -9.78
C LYS A 497 -9.57 -34.66 -10.86
N ALA A 498 -10.11 -34.04 -11.91
CA ALA A 498 -10.69 -34.76 -13.05
C ALA A 498 -9.61 -35.42 -13.94
N ALA A 499 -8.49 -34.74 -14.19
CA ALA A 499 -7.37 -35.29 -14.98
C ALA A 499 -6.55 -36.35 -14.21
N GLY A 500 -6.50 -36.25 -12.88
CA GLY A 500 -5.78 -37.19 -12.01
C GLY A 500 -6.43 -38.57 -11.83
N GLY A 501 -7.54 -38.85 -12.54
CA GLY A 501 -8.18 -40.17 -12.53
C GLY A 501 -7.52 -41.23 -13.43
N ALA A 502 -6.46 -40.89 -14.18
CA ALA A 502 -5.92 -41.75 -15.24
C ALA A 502 -4.38 -41.73 -15.43
N ALA A 503 -3.60 -41.19 -14.48
CA ALA A 503 -2.14 -41.25 -14.54
C ALA A 503 -1.55 -41.45 -13.14
N GLY A 504 -0.83 -42.57 -12.94
CA GLY A 504 -0.18 -42.89 -11.68
C GLY A 504 1.23 -42.31 -11.56
N GLY A 505 1.64 -42.08 -10.31
CA GLY A 505 3.04 -42.03 -9.88
C GLY A 505 3.96 -40.95 -10.49
N ASP A 506 4.09 -39.81 -9.80
CA ASP A 506 5.38 -39.53 -9.17
C ASP A 506 5.21 -38.63 -7.92
N ASP A 507 6.16 -38.68 -6.99
CA ASP A 507 6.01 -38.17 -5.63
C ASP A 507 6.55 -36.75 -5.41
N SER A 508 5.71 -35.88 -4.85
CA SER A 508 6.11 -34.75 -4.01
C SER A 508 4.91 -34.31 -3.18
N GLY A 509 4.67 -35.05 -2.10
CA GLY A 509 3.47 -34.94 -1.27
C GLY A 509 3.20 -33.57 -0.62
N GLU A 510 2.39 -32.74 -1.27
CA GLU A 510 1.58 -31.71 -0.60
C GLU A 510 0.08 -32.06 -0.74
N LYS A 511 -0.36 -33.12 -0.04
CA LYS A 511 -1.78 -33.49 0.04
C LYS A 511 -2.55 -32.38 0.77
N LEU A 512 -3.25 -31.54 -0.01
CA LEU A 512 -4.19 -30.53 0.51
C LEU A 512 -5.31 -31.21 1.30
N SER A 513 -5.10 -31.36 2.61
CA SER A 513 -6.06 -31.85 3.58
C SER A 513 -7.17 -30.81 3.77
N PHE A 514 -8.35 -31.09 3.20
CA PHE A 514 -9.53 -30.27 3.39
C PHE A 514 -10.19 -30.59 4.74
N ARG A 515 -9.71 -30.00 5.83
CA ARG A 515 -10.59 -29.79 6.99
C ARG A 515 -11.65 -28.77 6.58
N LYS A 516 -12.94 -29.17 6.67
CA LYS A 516 -14.05 -28.21 6.67
C LYS A 516 -13.76 -27.21 7.79
N ILE A 517 -13.61 -25.93 7.44
CA ILE A 517 -13.69 -24.86 8.41
C ILE A 517 -15.18 -24.73 8.71
N SER A 518 -15.62 -25.21 9.87
CA SER A 518 -16.89 -24.76 10.44
C SER A 518 -16.76 -23.26 10.70
N VAL A 519 -17.82 -22.52 10.42
CA VAL A 519 -17.92 -21.11 10.79
C VAL A 519 -18.71 -21.09 12.08
N ASP A 520 -17.97 -21.16 13.19
CA ASP A 520 -18.43 -20.94 14.56
C ASP A 520 -17.40 -19.99 15.22
#